data_AF-A0A0D7X3I7-F1
#
_entry.id   AF-A0A0D7X3I7-F1
#
_cell.length_a   1.000
_cell.length_b   1.000
_cell.length_c   1.000
_cell.angle_alpha   90.00
_cell.angle_beta   90.00
_cell.angle_gamma   90.00
#
_symmetry.space_group_name_H-M   'P 1'
#
loop_
_entity.id
_entity.type
_entity.pdbx_description
1 polymer ?
#
loop_
_entity_poly.entity_id
_entity_poly.type
_entity_poly.pdbx_seq_one_letter_code
_entity_poly.pdbx_strand_id
1 'polypeptide(L)' 'MLTVMKERTWLLKTRESVFIVFLTAMILCGIISPNTASAATSVYTISAFTNSSESNLYIYQSYNATNYGLLKGSA' A
#
# COMPACT_ATOMS: atom_id res chain seq x y z
N MET A 1 22.25 32.23 41.70
CA MET A 1 22.33 30.76 41.49
C MET A 1 20.95 30.11 41.33
N LEU A 2 19.96 30.43 42.18
CA LEU A 2 18.58 29.93 42.09
C LEU A 2 17.83 30.27 40.77
N THR A 3 18.04 31.47 40.24
CA THR A 3 17.37 31.93 39.00
C THR A 3 17.76 31.09 37.78
N VAL A 4 19.03 30.71 37.68
CA VAL A 4 19.58 29.89 36.58
C VAL A 4 19.03 28.45 36.63
N MET A 5 18.80 27.90 37.84
CA MET A 5 18.22 26.56 38.00
C MET A 5 16.75 26.50 37.56
N LYS A 6 15.96 27.53 37.88
CA LYS A 6 14.55 27.62 37.49
C LYS A 6 14.35 27.77 35.98
N GLU A 7 15.25 28.49 35.32
CA GLU A 7 15.22 28.68 33.88
C GLU A 7 15.56 27.39 33.12
N ARG A 8 16.55 26.62 33.62
CA ARG A 8 16.91 25.31 33.05
C ARG A 8 15.81 24.26 33.19
N THR A 9 15.11 24.22 34.33
CA THR A 9 14.00 23.26 34.53
C THR A 9 12.79 23.62 33.68
N TRP A 10 12.53 24.91 33.46
CA TRP A 10 11.48 25.36 32.55
C TRP A 10 11.78 25.01 31.09
N LEU A 11 13.02 25.22 30.63
CA LEU A 11 13.43 24.88 29.27
C LEU A 11 13.39 23.37 28.98
N LEU A 12 13.75 22.53 29.95
CA LEU A 12 13.64 21.07 29.83
C LEU A 12 12.18 20.62 29.73
N LYS A 13 11.30 21.18 30.56
CA LYS A 13 9.86 20.90 30.55
C LYS A 13 9.20 21.26 29.21
N THR A 14 9.61 22.39 28.61
CA THR A 14 9.12 22.83 27.30
C THR A 14 9.56 21.87 26.19
N ARG A 15 10.80 21.38 26.22
CA ARG A 15 11.30 20.40 25.24
C ARG A 15 10.58 19.07 25.31
N GLU A 16 10.32 18.57 26.52
CA GLU A 16 9.55 17.33 26.73
C GLU A 16 8.11 17.46 26.20
N SER A 17 7.48 18.61 26.45
CA SER A 17 6.10 18.87 26.00
C SER A 17 5.99 18.90 24.47
N VAL A 18 6.96 19.52 23.79
CA VAL A 18 7.01 19.54 22.32
C VAL A 18 7.17 18.13 21.75
N PHE A 19 8.01 17.31 22.38
CA PHE A 19 8.22 15.93 21.96
C PHE A 19 6.97 15.07 22.11
N ILE A 20 6.24 15.22 23.21
CA ILE A 20 4.98 14.48 23.46
C ILE A 20 3.90 14.89 22.44
N VAL A 21 3.76 16.18 22.15
CA VAL A 21 2.80 16.67 21.13
C VAL A 21 3.15 16.14 19.74
N PHE A 22 4.43 16.12 19.40
CA PHE A 22 4.87 15.57 18.11
C PHE A 22 4.61 14.07 17.99
N LEU A 23 4.91 13.31 19.05
CA LEU A 23 4.70 11.87 19.08
C LEU A 23 3.20 11.51 18.98
N THR A 24 2.36 12.22 19.72
CA THR A 24 0.89 12.01 19.67
C THR A 24 0.30 12.38 18.32
N ALA A 25 0.79 13.46 17.67
CA ALA A 25 0.40 13.81 16.31
C ALA A 25 0.80 12.74 15.27
N MET A 26 2.00 12.15 15.40
CA MET A 26 2.43 11.05 14.52
C MET A 26 1.57 9.80 14.68
N ILE A 27 1.25 9.42 15.92
CA ILE A 27 0.39 8.27 16.20
C ILE A 27 -1.01 8.50 15.61
N LEU A 28 -1.57 9.69 15.83
CA LEU A 28 -2.89 10.04 15.28
C LEU A 28 -2.91 10.01 13.75
N CYS A 29 -1.84 10.51 13.10
CA CYS A 29 -1.68 10.44 11.65
C CYS A 29 -1.63 8.99 11.13
N GLY A 30 -0.94 8.10 11.86
CA GLY A 30 -0.87 6.67 11.51
C GLY A 30 -2.19 5.91 11.66
N ILE A 31 -3.09 6.35 12.55
CA ILE A 31 -4.41 5.73 12.74
C ILE A 31 -5.41 6.23 11.69
N ILE A 32 -5.34 7.50 11.30
CA ILE A 32 -6.26 8.12 10.33
C ILE A 32 -5.89 7.76 8.89
N SER A 33 -4.63 7.45 8.63
CA SER A 33 -4.17 7.05 7.30
C SER A 33 -4.63 5.61 7.00
N PRO A 34 -5.54 5.39 6.04
CA PRO A 34 -5.89 4.03 5.65
C PRO A 34 -4.63 3.32 5.14
N ASN A 35 -4.31 2.16 5.72
CA ASN A 35 -3.24 1.31 5.23
C ASN A 35 -3.64 0.76 3.86
N THR A 36 -3.28 1.45 2.78
CA THR A 36 -3.60 1.07 1.39
C THR A 36 -2.65 -0.01 0.86
N ALA A 37 -2.20 -0.92 1.72
CA ALA A 37 -1.53 -2.14 1.28
C ALA A 37 -2.57 -3.03 0.59
N SER A 38 -2.86 -2.74 -0.68
CA SER A 38 -3.67 -3.60 -1.53
C SER A 38 -2.87 -4.86 -1.84
N ALA A 39 -3.39 -6.02 -1.49
CA ALA A 39 -2.81 -7.28 -1.93
C ALA A 39 -2.79 -7.29 -3.47
N ALA A 40 -1.61 -7.49 -4.07
CA ALA A 40 -1.50 -7.69 -5.51
C ALA A 40 -2.17 -9.03 -5.84
N THR A 41 -3.36 -8.98 -6.46
CA THR A 41 -4.00 -10.21 -6.94
C THR A 41 -3.25 -10.68 -8.17
N SER A 42 -2.75 -11.93 -8.15
CA SER A 42 -2.13 -12.52 -9.32
C SER A 42 -3.16 -12.72 -10.41
N VAL A 43 -2.81 -12.35 -11.64
CA VAL A 43 -3.65 -12.52 -12.83
C VAL A 43 -2.91 -13.43 -13.80
N TYR A 44 -3.51 -14.57 -14.10
CA TYR A 44 -2.96 -15.58 -15.00
C TYR A 44 -3.48 -15.32 -16.41
N THR A 45 -2.58 -15.32 -17.39
CA THR A 45 -2.93 -15.11 -18.81
C THR A 45 -2.44 -16.30 -19.63
N ILE A 46 -3.30 -16.84 -20.49
CA ILE A 46 -2.99 -17.95 -21.40
C ILE A 46 -3.31 -17.52 -22.84
N SER A 47 -2.39 -17.78 -23.76
CA SER A 47 -2.61 -17.62 -25.21
C SER A 47 -2.71 -18.98 -25.87
N ALA A 48 -3.70 -19.18 -26.73
CA ALA A 48 -3.90 -20.42 -27.48
C ALA A 48 -4.28 -20.17 -28.93
N PHE A 49 -3.87 -21.09 -29.81
CA PHE A 49 -4.35 -21.18 -31.18
C PHE A 49 -5.32 -22.37 -31.27
N THR A 50 -6.49 -22.18 -31.87
CA THR A 50 -7.52 -23.24 -31.96
C THR A 50 -7.30 -24.18 -33.14
N ASN A 51 -6.48 -23.79 -34.12
CA ASN A 51 -6.19 -24.57 -35.32
C ASN A 51 -4.75 -24.29 -35.76
N SER A 52 -4.01 -25.33 -36.13
CA SER A 52 -2.61 -25.21 -36.59
C SER A 52 -2.45 -24.45 -37.92
N SER A 53 -3.52 -24.39 -38.72
CA SER A 53 -3.54 -23.73 -40.03
C SER A 53 -4.20 -22.34 -39.99
N GLU A 54 -4.83 -21.96 -38.87
CA GLU A 54 -5.39 -20.62 -38.67
C GLU A 54 -4.49 -19.80 -37.76
N SER A 55 -4.28 -18.53 -38.08
CA SER A 55 -3.50 -17.60 -37.24
C SER A 55 -4.38 -16.89 -36.18
N ASN A 56 -5.48 -17.54 -35.78
CA ASN A 56 -6.43 -16.95 -34.84
C ASN A 56 -5.92 -17.14 -33.41
N LEU A 57 -5.49 -16.04 -32.79
CA LEU A 57 -4.97 -16.02 -31.42
C LEU A 57 -6.09 -15.72 -30.43
N TYR A 58 -6.22 -16.59 -29.43
CA TYR A 58 -7.16 -16.43 -28.33
C TYR A 58 -6.40 -16.12 -27.04
N ILE A 59 -6.88 -15.15 -26.28
CA ILE A 59 -6.32 -14.76 -24.98
C ILE A 59 -7.36 -15.05 -23.90
N TYR A 60 -6.95 -15.79 -22.89
CA TYR A 60 -7.74 -16.11 -21.72
C TYR A 60 -7.11 -15.53 -20.46
N GLN A 61 -7.94 -15.16 -19.51
CA GLN A 61 -7.50 -14.62 -18.24
C GLN A 61 -8.20 -15.31 -17.06
N SER A 62 -7.48 -15.45 -15.94
CA SER A 62 -8.00 -16.02 -14.70
C SER A 62 -7.40 -15.34 -13.49
N TYR A 63 -8.20 -15.17 -12.43
CA TYR A 63 -7.75 -14.72 -11.11
C TYR A 63 -7.41 -15.87 -10.15
N ASN A 64 -7.80 -17.10 -10.52
CA ASN A 64 -7.67 -18.28 -9.64
C ASN A 64 -6.99 -19.48 -10.32
N ALA A 65 -6.49 -19.30 -11.54
CA ALA A 65 -5.84 -20.31 -12.38
C ALA A 65 -6.66 -21.57 -12.68
N THR A 66 -7.97 -21.59 -12.38
CA THR A 66 -8.87 -22.74 -12.63
C THR A 66 -10.00 -22.37 -13.56
N ASN A 67 -10.55 -21.16 -13.42
CA ASN A 67 -11.61 -20.65 -14.27
C ASN A 67 -11.03 -19.57 -15.18
N TYR A 68 -11.00 -19.85 -16.49
CA TYR A 68 -10.47 -18.95 -17.50
C TYR A 68 -11.61 -18.32 -18.31
N GLY A 69 -11.65 -16.99 -18.36
CA GLY A 69 -12.55 -16.23 -19.22
C GLY A 69 -11.87 -15.79 -20.50
N LEU A 70 -12.60 -15.74 -21.61
CA LEU A 70 -12.09 -15.22 -22.88
C LEU A 70 -11.95 -13.69 -22.79
N LEU A 71 -10.71 -13.21 -22.94
CA LEU A 71 -10.40 -11.78 -23.00
C LEU A 71 -10.40 -11.26 -24.44
N LYS A 72 -9.89 -12.07 -25.37
CA LYS A 72 -9.84 -11.73 -26.80
C LYS A 72 -9.98 -13.00 -27.63
N GLY A 73 -10.95 -13.00 -28.55
CA GLY A 73 -11.11 -14.04 -29.58
C GLY A 73 -10.50 -13.63 -30.92
N SER A 74 -10.79 -14.43 -31.96
CA SER A 74 -10.44 -14.12 -33.35
C SER A 74 -10.89 -12.71 -33.74
N ALA A 75 -10.07 -12.04 -34.56
CA ALA A 75 -10.40 -10.77 -35.19
C ALA A 75 -11.44 -10.94 -36.30
#